data_AF-A0A1G2W4U7-F1
#
_entry.id   AF-A0A1G2W4U7-F1
#
_cell.length_a   1.000
_cell.length_b   1.000
_cell.length_c   1.000
_cell.angle_alpha   90.00
_cell.angle_beta   90.00
_cell.angle_gamma   90.00
#
_symmetry.space_group_name_H-M   'P 1'
#
loop_
_entity.id
_entity.type
_entity.pdbx_description
1 polymer ?
#
loop_
_entity_poly.entity_id
_entity_poly.type
_entity_poly.pdbx_seq_one_letter_code
_entity_poly.pdbx_strand_id
1 'polypeptide(L)'
;MASDLDLTEQEQASLAELAELDMALARHVHAHALAADDPATIADLARAYQRIARSARQSLALTAKLRRDAARDALEAAREARLKADRDAILAPFAMRYARPAYEPHDDEAYDDEDEADEDFDDDEDQDGAGDEDGDDPAAAAAPAATPDPAVLAREAELRTALRRLIWDERERLETEETPEDLFVLLDERLEAVRRWPAPAARPLDEDVVEVSRILGLPPRALGEWRSLPDPEPPPEPPAPPAPSPPDPDPADPWRSSA
;
A
#
# COMPACT_ATOMS: atom_id res chain seq x y z
N MET A 1 8.69 -0.63 -2.97
CA MET A 1 9.78 -1.23 -3.76
C MET A 1 9.43 -2.68 -4.10
N ALA A 2 8.42 -2.89 -4.95
CA ALA A 2 8.02 -4.21 -5.40
C ALA A 2 7.69 -4.10 -6.90
N SER A 3 8.69 -4.35 -7.74
CA SER A 3 8.57 -4.69 -9.18
C SER A 3 9.97 -4.73 -9.79
N ASP A 4 10.88 -5.55 -9.26
CA ASP A 4 12.27 -5.63 -9.79
C ASP A 4 12.69 -7.04 -10.20
N LEU A 5 11.74 -8.00 -10.23
CA LEU A 5 12.00 -9.36 -10.72
C LEU A 5 10.80 -9.93 -11.48
N ASP A 6 10.07 -9.08 -12.20
CA ASP A 6 9.10 -9.60 -13.17
C ASP A 6 9.91 -10.06 -14.40
N LEU A 7 10.32 -11.33 -14.38
CA LEU A 7 10.99 -11.97 -15.51
C LEU A 7 10.05 -11.86 -16.71
N THR A 8 10.53 -11.21 -17.76
CA THR A 8 9.81 -11.03 -19.02
C THR A 8 9.30 -12.37 -19.53
N GLU A 9 8.17 -12.38 -20.25
CA GLU A 9 7.66 -13.57 -20.93
C GLU A 9 8.75 -14.24 -21.81
N GLN A 10 9.68 -13.44 -22.35
CA GLN A 10 10.83 -13.89 -23.12
C GLN A 10 11.81 -14.74 -22.30
N GLU A 11 12.09 -14.37 -21.05
CA GLU A 11 12.98 -15.15 -20.17
C GLU A 11 12.33 -16.47 -19.75
N GLN A 12 11.01 -16.47 -19.52
CA GLN A 12 10.26 -17.70 -19.27
C GLN A 12 10.28 -18.65 -20.48
N ALA A 13 10.15 -18.11 -21.69
CA ALA A 13 10.27 -18.88 -22.93
C ALA A 13 11.67 -19.46 -23.09
N SER A 14 12.71 -18.67 -22.81
CA SER A 14 14.12 -19.10 -22.88
C SER A 14 14.43 -20.21 -21.88
N LEU A 15 13.88 -20.16 -20.67
CA LEU A 15 14.01 -21.22 -19.66
C LEU A 15 13.30 -22.52 -20.08
N ALA A 16 12.14 -22.43 -20.72
CA ALA A 16 11.44 -23.59 -21.25
C ALA A 16 12.23 -24.26 -22.38
N GLU A 17 12.78 -23.46 -23.31
CA GLU A 17 13.66 -23.94 -24.39
C GLU A 17 14.91 -24.64 -23.80
N LEU A 18 15.56 -24.04 -22.81
CA LEU A 18 16.70 -24.64 -22.13
C LEU A 18 16.35 -25.99 -21.48
N ALA A 19 15.20 -26.09 -20.82
CA ALA A 19 14.75 -27.35 -20.23
C ALA A 19 14.51 -28.43 -21.28
N GLU A 20 14.00 -28.08 -22.46
CA GLU A 20 13.82 -29.01 -23.58
C GLU A 20 15.15 -29.48 -24.15
N LEU A 21 16.11 -28.58 -24.35
CA LEU A 21 17.47 -28.90 -24.80
C LEU A 21 18.19 -29.82 -23.81
N ASP A 22 18.13 -29.52 -22.51
CA ASP A 22 18.71 -30.36 -21.45
C ASP A 22 18.07 -31.76 -21.43
N MET A 23 16.75 -31.87 -21.61
CA MET A 23 16.07 -33.15 -21.68
C MET A 23 16.45 -33.96 -22.93
N ALA A 24 16.59 -33.30 -24.08
CA ALA A 24 17.05 -33.93 -25.32
C ALA A 24 18.48 -34.46 -25.16
N LEU A 25 19.37 -33.64 -24.60
CA LEU A 25 20.76 -34.03 -24.33
C LEU A 25 20.84 -35.18 -23.31
N ALA A 26 20.04 -35.14 -22.23
CA ALA A 26 19.98 -36.21 -21.25
C ALA A 26 19.56 -37.54 -21.88
N ARG A 27 18.54 -37.54 -22.74
CA ARG A 27 18.11 -38.74 -23.48
C ARG A 27 19.20 -39.27 -24.40
N HIS A 28 19.90 -38.38 -25.10
CA HIS A 28 21.00 -38.74 -26.00
C HIS A 28 22.16 -39.40 -25.24
N VAL A 29 22.64 -38.77 -24.17
CA VAL A 29 23.72 -39.33 -23.33
C VAL A 29 23.32 -40.66 -22.70
N HIS A 30 22.06 -40.80 -22.26
CA HIS A 30 21.54 -42.05 -21.74
C HIS A 30 21.54 -43.17 -22.79
N ALA A 31 21.09 -42.88 -24.01
CA ALA A 31 21.11 -43.85 -25.12
C ALA A 31 22.55 -44.30 -25.45
N HIS A 32 23.50 -43.37 -25.48
CA HIS A 32 24.92 -43.69 -25.66
C HIS A 32 25.48 -44.54 -24.51
N ALA A 33 25.09 -44.26 -23.26
CA ALA A 33 25.53 -45.05 -22.12
C ALA A 33 25.03 -46.50 -22.20
N LEU A 34 23.81 -46.72 -22.69
CA LEU A 34 23.23 -48.06 -22.89
C LEU A 34 23.86 -48.83 -24.05
N ALA A 35 24.44 -48.13 -25.03
CA ALA A 35 25.06 -48.73 -26.21
C ALA A 35 26.57 -48.98 -26.06
N ALA A 36 27.20 -48.46 -25.01
CA ALA A 36 28.63 -48.62 -24.76
C ALA A 36 28.93 -49.96 -24.08
N ASP A 37 29.95 -50.67 -24.56
CA ASP A 37 30.41 -51.93 -23.94
C ASP A 37 31.57 -51.73 -22.94
N ASP A 38 32.32 -50.63 -23.09
CA ASP A 38 33.47 -50.32 -22.23
C ASP A 38 33.01 -49.75 -20.87
N PRO A 39 33.35 -50.40 -19.73
CA PRO A 39 32.93 -49.94 -18.41
C PRO A 39 33.38 -48.53 -18.05
N ALA A 40 34.55 -48.09 -18.52
CA ALA A 40 35.05 -46.74 -18.25
C ALA A 40 34.19 -45.68 -18.97
N THR A 41 33.90 -45.92 -20.25
CA THR A 41 32.99 -45.09 -21.06
C THR A 41 31.59 -45.01 -20.45
N ILE A 42 31.03 -46.14 -19.99
CA ILE A 42 29.72 -46.17 -19.31
C ILE A 42 29.75 -45.28 -18.06
N ALA A 43 30.80 -45.38 -17.23
CA ALA A 43 30.91 -44.60 -16.01
C ALA A 43 30.96 -43.09 -16.28
N ASP A 44 31.67 -42.67 -17.33
CA ASP A 44 31.76 -41.25 -17.70
C ASP A 44 30.44 -40.71 -18.26
N LEU A 45 29.78 -41.47 -19.15
CA LEU A 45 28.46 -41.10 -19.67
C LEU A 45 27.41 -41.06 -18.56
N ALA A 46 27.46 -41.97 -17.60
CA ALA A 46 26.55 -41.96 -16.45
C ALA A 46 26.74 -40.70 -15.58
N ARG A 47 27.99 -40.28 -15.32
CA ARG A 47 28.27 -39.03 -14.58
C ARG A 47 27.84 -37.79 -15.35
N ALA A 48 27.99 -37.78 -16.68
CA ALA A 48 27.51 -36.70 -17.54
C ALA A 48 25.98 -36.62 -17.49
N TYR A 49 25.30 -37.76 -17.68
CA TYR A 49 23.84 -37.87 -17.60
C TYR A 49 23.29 -37.34 -16.27
N GLN A 50 23.87 -37.71 -15.12
CA GLN A 50 23.39 -37.25 -13.82
C GLN A 50 23.48 -35.72 -13.66
N ARG A 51 24.53 -35.10 -14.20
CA ARG A 51 24.69 -33.63 -14.16
C ARG A 51 23.64 -32.94 -15.03
N ILE A 52 23.46 -33.40 -16.27
CA ILE A 52 22.46 -32.84 -17.20
C ILE A 52 21.04 -33.06 -16.65
N ALA A 53 20.72 -34.26 -16.16
CA ALA A 53 19.42 -34.57 -15.59
C ALA A 53 19.10 -33.74 -14.33
N ARG A 54 20.11 -33.32 -13.57
CA ARG A 54 19.93 -32.38 -12.46
C ARG A 54 19.61 -30.98 -12.97
N SER A 55 20.36 -30.48 -13.97
CA SER A 55 20.09 -29.19 -14.63
C SER A 55 18.65 -29.13 -15.14
N ALA A 56 18.23 -30.15 -15.92
CA ALA A 56 16.88 -30.26 -16.45
C ALA A 56 15.80 -30.19 -15.34
N ARG A 57 16.01 -30.91 -14.23
CA ARG A 57 15.09 -30.89 -13.09
C ARG A 57 15.01 -29.52 -12.43
N GLN A 58 16.12 -28.80 -12.33
CA GLN A 58 16.15 -27.44 -11.77
C GLN A 58 15.39 -26.46 -12.68
N SER A 59 15.62 -26.50 -14.00
CA SER A 59 14.92 -25.64 -14.97
C SER A 59 13.42 -25.92 -14.99
N LEU A 60 13.00 -27.18 -14.94
CA LEU A 60 11.58 -27.56 -14.85
C LEU A 60 10.95 -27.12 -13.52
N ALA A 61 11.67 -27.25 -12.40
CA ALA A 61 11.19 -26.81 -11.10
C ALA A 61 11.00 -25.28 -11.05
N LEU A 62 11.92 -24.52 -11.63
CA LEU A 62 11.83 -23.07 -11.73
C LEU A 62 10.65 -22.65 -12.63
N THR A 63 10.50 -23.27 -13.80
CA THR A 63 9.35 -23.03 -14.69
C THR A 63 8.02 -23.33 -14.00
N ALA A 64 7.94 -24.44 -13.26
CA ALA A 64 6.74 -24.78 -12.50
C ALA A 64 6.46 -23.81 -11.35
N LYS A 65 7.51 -23.27 -10.70
CA LYS A 65 7.37 -22.23 -9.68
C LYS A 65 6.81 -20.94 -10.28
N LEU A 66 7.43 -20.42 -11.35
CA LEU A 66 7.00 -19.20 -12.02
C LEU A 66 5.53 -19.27 -12.47
N ARG A 67 5.09 -20.41 -13.02
CA ARG A 67 3.68 -20.63 -13.37
C ARG A 67 2.72 -20.56 -12.18
N ARG A 68 3.13 -21.08 -11.01
CA ARG A 68 2.29 -21.01 -9.79
C ARG A 68 2.23 -19.60 -9.24
N ASP A 69 3.34 -18.88 -9.28
CA ASP A 69 3.40 -17.49 -8.82
C ASP A 69 2.54 -16.60 -9.74
N ALA A 70 2.69 -16.69 -11.06
CA ALA A 70 1.82 -15.99 -12.01
C ALA A 70 0.32 -16.31 -11.83
N ALA A 71 -0.02 -17.56 -11.50
CA ALA A 71 -1.40 -17.93 -11.20
C ALA A 71 -1.91 -17.34 -9.88
N ARG A 72 -1.04 -17.19 -8.86
CA ARG A 72 -1.36 -16.52 -7.60
C ARG A 72 -1.61 -15.03 -7.85
N ASP A 73 -0.72 -14.38 -8.58
CA ASP A 73 -0.80 -12.95 -8.88
C ASP A 73 -2.06 -12.64 -9.69
N ALA A 74 -2.44 -13.51 -10.64
CA ALA A 74 -3.69 -13.39 -11.38
C ALA A 74 -4.94 -13.52 -10.49
N LEU A 75 -4.92 -14.40 -9.47
CA LEU A 75 -6.02 -14.53 -8.52
C LEU A 75 -6.13 -13.31 -7.61
N GLU A 76 -5.00 -12.78 -7.15
CA GLU A 76 -4.93 -11.59 -6.32
C GLU A 76 -5.41 -10.35 -7.08
N ALA A 77 -4.92 -10.14 -8.31
CA ALA A 77 -5.40 -9.08 -9.20
C ALA A 77 -6.91 -9.20 -9.48
N ALA A 78 -7.43 -10.42 -9.67
CA ALA A 78 -8.87 -10.64 -9.83
C ALA A 78 -9.67 -10.31 -8.55
N ARG A 79 -9.12 -10.63 -7.37
CA ARG A 79 -9.71 -10.27 -6.07
C ARG A 79 -9.74 -8.76 -5.89
N GLU A 80 -8.64 -8.07 -6.14
CA GLU A 80 -8.55 -6.62 -6.08
C GLU A 80 -9.50 -5.94 -7.05
N ALA A 81 -9.56 -6.42 -8.31
CA ALA A 81 -10.50 -5.91 -9.31
C ALA A 81 -11.95 -6.07 -8.86
N ARG A 82 -12.28 -7.18 -8.19
CA ARG A 82 -13.61 -7.40 -7.61
C ARG A 82 -13.89 -6.46 -6.44
N LEU A 83 -12.96 -6.31 -5.51
CA LEU A 83 -13.11 -5.38 -4.38
C LEU A 83 -13.27 -3.94 -4.87
N LYS A 84 -12.49 -3.55 -5.89
CA LYS A 84 -12.62 -2.25 -6.56
C LYS A 84 -13.99 -2.09 -7.22
N ALA A 85 -14.47 -3.09 -7.95
CA ALA A 85 -15.79 -3.04 -8.57
C ALA A 85 -16.93 -2.96 -7.53
N ASP A 86 -16.84 -3.73 -6.45
CA ASP A 86 -17.80 -3.69 -5.34
C ASP A 86 -17.78 -2.31 -4.65
N ARG A 87 -16.58 -1.75 -4.40
CA ARG A 87 -16.39 -0.40 -3.87
C ARG A 87 -17.00 0.66 -4.79
N ASP A 88 -16.71 0.60 -6.08
CA ASP A 88 -17.20 1.57 -7.06
C ASP A 88 -18.73 1.47 -7.20
N ALA A 89 -19.31 0.27 -7.10
CA ALA A 89 -20.75 0.06 -7.06
C ALA A 89 -21.41 0.65 -5.81
N ILE A 90 -20.76 0.56 -4.64
CA ILE A 90 -21.22 1.21 -3.40
C ILE A 90 -21.16 2.74 -3.54
N LEU A 91 -20.12 3.28 -4.19
CA LEU A 91 -19.92 4.72 -4.34
C LEU A 91 -20.76 5.36 -5.47
N ALA A 92 -21.17 4.60 -6.48
CA ALA A 92 -21.90 5.12 -7.64
C ALA A 92 -23.18 5.93 -7.29
N PRO A 93 -24.04 5.51 -6.35
CA PRO A 93 -25.21 6.32 -5.94
C PRO A 93 -24.83 7.67 -5.33
N PHE A 94 -23.67 7.76 -4.68
CA PHE A 94 -23.18 8.99 -4.07
C PHE A 94 -22.51 9.90 -5.08
N ALA A 95 -21.76 9.33 -6.03
CA ALA A 95 -21.12 10.09 -7.10
C ALA A 95 -22.13 10.89 -7.93
N MET A 96 -23.36 10.38 -8.14
CA MET A 96 -24.42 11.11 -8.83
C MET A 96 -25.03 12.25 -8.00
N ARG A 97 -25.06 12.09 -6.66
CA ARG A 97 -25.60 13.08 -5.73
C ARG A 97 -24.64 14.24 -5.46
N TYR A 98 -23.34 13.95 -5.48
CA TYR A 98 -22.25 14.93 -5.32
C TYR A 98 -21.49 15.19 -6.61
N ALA A 99 -22.08 14.87 -7.77
CA ALA A 99 -21.68 15.47 -9.01
C ALA A 99 -21.95 16.96 -8.85
N ARG A 100 -20.97 17.66 -8.26
CA ARG A 100 -20.92 19.11 -8.15
C ARG A 100 -21.30 19.58 -9.55
N PRO A 101 -22.38 20.38 -9.72
CA PRO A 101 -22.70 20.95 -11.02
C PRO A 101 -21.37 21.47 -11.52
N ALA A 102 -20.96 21.01 -12.71
CA ALA A 102 -19.70 21.41 -13.32
C ALA A 102 -19.61 22.89 -13.03
N TYR A 103 -18.59 23.29 -12.27
CA TYR A 103 -18.31 24.70 -12.10
C TYR A 103 -18.12 25.13 -13.54
N GLU A 104 -19.15 25.72 -14.15
CA GLU A 104 -18.98 26.50 -15.35
C GLU A 104 -17.88 27.44 -14.90
N PRO A 105 -16.66 27.30 -15.45
CA PRO A 105 -15.62 28.26 -15.18
C PRO A 105 -16.32 29.58 -15.46
N HIS A 106 -16.59 30.32 -14.40
CA HIS A 106 -17.16 31.62 -14.52
C HIS A 106 -16.18 32.32 -15.46
N ASP A 107 -16.67 32.72 -16.65
CA ASP A 107 -15.95 33.49 -17.66
C ASP A 107 -15.73 34.93 -17.12
N ASP A 108 -15.46 34.98 -15.82
CA ASP A 108 -15.18 36.14 -15.03
C ASP A 108 -13.70 36.38 -15.28
N GLU A 109 -13.50 37.19 -16.32
CA GLU A 109 -12.32 37.99 -16.55
C GLU A 109 -11.16 37.19 -17.16
N ALA A 110 -11.04 37.34 -18.49
CA ALA A 110 -9.73 37.50 -19.10
C ALA A 110 -8.95 38.50 -18.24
N TYR A 111 -8.12 37.98 -17.33
CA TYR A 111 -7.01 38.73 -16.80
C TYR A 111 -6.16 39.07 -18.01
N ASP A 112 -6.32 40.29 -18.52
CA ASP A 112 -5.33 40.98 -19.35
C ASP A 112 -4.07 41.04 -18.49
N ASP A 113 -3.27 39.99 -18.57
CA ASP A 113 -1.89 39.95 -18.10
C ASP A 113 -1.06 40.71 -19.14
N GLU A 114 -1.40 41.98 -19.36
CA GLU A 114 -0.55 42.97 -20.02
C GLU A 114 0.49 43.46 -18.98
N ASP A 115 1.35 42.56 -18.54
CA ASP A 115 2.66 42.91 -17.97
C ASP A 115 3.76 42.33 -18.88
N GLU A 116 3.70 42.73 -20.16
CA GLU A 116 4.90 42.87 -20.99
C GLU A 116 5.71 44.06 -20.44
N ALA A 117 6.49 43.81 -19.39
CA ALA A 117 7.58 44.71 -18.98
C ALA A 117 8.92 44.00 -19.22
N ASP A 118 9.46 44.26 -20.39
CA ASP A 118 10.88 44.36 -20.73
C ASP A 118 11.88 44.10 -19.58
N GLU A 119 12.52 42.93 -19.55
CA GLU A 119 13.87 42.82 -18.98
C GLU A 119 14.75 41.97 -19.91
N ASP A 120 15.45 42.68 -20.81
CA ASP A 120 16.73 42.27 -21.38
C ASP A 120 17.68 41.89 -20.24
N PHE A 121 17.83 40.59 -19.96
CA PHE A 121 18.88 40.08 -19.07
C PHE A 121 19.97 39.40 -19.91
N ASP A 122 20.74 40.24 -20.60
CA ASP A 122 22.10 39.92 -21.02
C ASP A 122 23.03 40.28 -19.84
N ASP A 123 23.45 39.30 -19.02
CA ASP A 123 24.72 39.41 -18.29
C ASP A 123 25.36 38.03 -18.04
N ASP A 124 26.41 37.78 -18.80
CA ASP A 124 27.45 36.79 -18.55
C ASP A 124 28.15 37.14 -17.22
N GLU A 125 27.91 36.42 -16.12
CA GLU A 125 28.90 36.39 -15.03
C GLU A 125 28.85 35.08 -14.21
N ASP A 126 29.96 34.35 -14.28
CA ASP A 126 30.34 33.26 -13.39
C ASP A 126 30.19 33.68 -11.91
N GLN A 127 29.30 33.03 -11.14
CA GLN A 127 29.29 33.17 -9.69
C GLN A 127 28.94 31.88 -8.97
N ASP A 128 29.99 31.14 -8.59
CA ASP A 128 29.97 30.15 -7.52
C ASP A 128 29.56 30.84 -6.21
N GLY A 129 28.33 30.61 -5.74
CA GLY A 129 27.85 31.24 -4.51
C GLY A 129 26.58 30.60 -3.98
N ALA A 130 26.67 30.00 -2.81
CA ALA A 130 25.53 29.60 -2.00
C ALA A 130 24.55 30.78 -1.82
N GLY A 131 23.31 30.61 -2.26
CA GLY A 131 22.22 31.57 -2.10
C GLY A 131 20.93 30.83 -1.82
N ASP A 132 20.33 31.15 -0.67
CA ASP A 132 19.03 30.71 -0.21
C ASP A 132 17.95 30.96 -1.28
N GLU A 133 17.32 29.88 -1.76
CA GLU A 133 16.14 29.92 -2.63
C GLU A 133 14.89 30.24 -1.78
N ASP A 134 14.79 31.48 -1.31
CA ASP A 134 13.51 32.06 -0.84
C ASP A 134 12.70 32.53 -2.05
N GLY A 135 12.21 31.57 -2.83
CA GLY A 135 11.18 31.78 -3.85
C GLY A 135 9.80 31.84 -3.20
N ASP A 136 9.48 32.99 -2.59
CA ASP A 136 8.17 33.31 -2.03
C ASP A 136 7.19 33.59 -3.17
N ASP A 137 6.55 32.52 -3.64
CA ASP A 137 5.49 32.52 -4.65
C ASP A 137 4.24 33.23 -4.06
N PRO A 138 3.77 34.36 -4.60
CA PRO A 138 2.69 35.13 -4.00
C PRO A 138 1.35 34.41 -4.16
N ALA A 139 1.02 33.65 -3.11
CA ALA A 139 -0.31 33.52 -2.53
C ALA A 139 -1.49 33.84 -3.46
N ALA A 140 -1.85 32.87 -4.30
CA ALA A 140 -3.24 32.71 -4.71
C ALA A 140 -4.08 32.62 -3.43
N ALA A 141 -4.73 33.73 -3.05
CA ALA A 141 -5.49 33.87 -1.82
C ALA A 141 -6.70 32.94 -1.85
N ALA A 142 -6.46 31.68 -1.45
CA ALA A 142 -7.51 30.71 -1.19
C ALA A 142 -8.48 31.35 -0.19
N ALA A 143 -9.71 31.59 -0.64
CA ALA A 143 -10.77 32.12 0.20
C ALA A 143 -10.78 31.35 1.54
N PRO A 144 -10.89 32.05 2.69
CA PRO A 144 -10.78 31.40 3.99
C PRO A 144 -11.81 30.28 4.09
N ALA A 145 -11.32 29.04 4.20
CA ALA A 145 -12.17 27.88 4.35
C ALA A 145 -13.11 28.12 5.55
N ALA A 146 -14.42 28.14 5.29
CA ALA A 146 -15.41 28.37 6.32
C ALA A 146 -15.18 27.37 7.47
N THR A 147 -15.11 27.89 8.70
CA THR A 147 -14.94 27.05 9.88
C THR A 147 -16.09 26.03 9.95
N PRO A 148 -15.81 24.72 10.10
CA PRO A 148 -16.86 23.72 10.14
C PRO A 148 -17.82 23.95 11.32
N ASP A 149 -19.10 23.68 11.10
CA ASP A 149 -20.14 23.77 12.13
C ASP A 149 -19.80 22.82 13.31
N PRO A 150 -19.77 23.31 14.57
CA PRO A 150 -19.47 22.49 15.74
C PRO A 150 -20.40 21.27 15.88
N ALA A 151 -21.64 21.34 15.40
CA ALA A 151 -22.56 20.19 15.43
C ALA A 151 -22.09 19.06 14.50
N VAL A 152 -21.49 19.40 13.36
CA VAL A 152 -20.92 18.42 12.42
C VAL A 152 -19.70 17.74 13.02
N LEU A 153 -18.82 18.51 13.68
CA LEU A 153 -17.65 17.96 14.37
C LEU A 153 -18.03 17.02 15.52
N ALA A 154 -19.03 17.40 16.32
CA ALA A 154 -19.55 16.54 17.39
C ALA A 154 -20.11 15.22 16.82
N ARG A 155 -20.89 15.32 15.73
CA ARG A 155 -21.46 14.14 15.06
C ARG A 155 -20.39 13.20 14.49
N GLU A 156 -19.36 13.76 13.87
CA GLU A 156 -18.24 12.99 13.37
C GLU A 156 -17.49 12.27 14.49
N ALA A 157 -17.29 12.93 15.63
CA ALA A 157 -16.67 12.30 16.80
C ALA A 157 -17.51 11.11 17.32
N GLU A 158 -18.83 11.26 17.38
CA GLU A 158 -19.74 10.16 17.74
C GLU A 158 -19.63 8.97 16.76
N LEU A 159 -19.65 9.25 15.45
CA LEU A 159 -19.51 8.24 14.41
C LEU A 159 -18.15 7.53 14.48
N ARG A 160 -17.07 8.29 14.65
CA ARG A 160 -15.71 7.77 14.81
C ARG A 160 -15.64 6.80 15.99
N THR A 161 -16.16 7.19 17.15
CA THR A 161 -16.16 6.33 18.33
C THR A 161 -16.97 5.06 18.10
N ALA A 162 -18.17 5.17 17.54
CA ALA A 162 -19.03 4.02 17.23
C ALA A 162 -18.35 3.01 16.29
N LEU A 163 -17.74 3.51 15.21
CA LEU A 163 -17.11 2.67 14.19
C LEU A 163 -15.79 2.07 14.67
N ARG A 164 -15.02 2.77 15.51
CA ARG A 164 -13.80 2.21 16.13
C ARG A 164 -14.11 1.02 17.03
N ARG A 165 -15.19 1.08 17.84
CA ARG A 165 -15.66 -0.06 18.64
C ARG A 165 -15.98 -1.27 17.77
N LEU A 166 -16.66 -1.02 16.64
CA LEU A 166 -17.09 -2.07 15.74
C LEU A 166 -15.91 -2.73 15.00
N ILE A 167 -14.95 -1.93 14.54
CA ILE A 167 -13.69 -2.41 13.94
C ILE A 167 -12.91 -3.26 14.96
N TRP A 168 -12.84 -2.81 16.21
CA TRP A 168 -12.13 -3.53 17.27
C TRP A 168 -12.76 -4.89 17.59
N ASP A 169 -14.07 -4.93 17.87
CA ASP A 169 -14.81 -6.19 18.15
C ASP A 169 -14.74 -7.17 16.97
N GLU A 170 -14.84 -6.67 15.75
CA GLU A 170 -14.79 -7.53 14.57
C GLU A 170 -13.39 -8.10 14.33
N ARG A 171 -12.33 -7.32 14.59
CA ARG A 171 -10.94 -7.81 14.52
C ARG A 171 -10.62 -8.83 15.62
N GLU A 172 -11.14 -8.68 16.83
CA GLU A 172 -10.97 -9.71 17.86
C GLU A 172 -11.59 -11.06 17.45
N ARG A 173 -12.56 -11.04 16.52
CA ARG A 173 -13.29 -12.22 16.06
C ARG A 173 -12.77 -12.79 14.75
N LEU A 174 -12.27 -11.95 13.84
CA LEU A 174 -11.72 -12.36 12.57
C LEU A 174 -10.20 -12.46 12.68
N GLU A 175 -9.66 -13.66 12.44
CA GLU A 175 -8.21 -13.84 12.19
C GLU A 175 -7.86 -13.27 10.79
N THR A 176 -8.06 -11.96 10.58
CA THR A 176 -7.69 -11.27 9.35
C THR A 176 -6.24 -10.81 9.41
N GLU A 177 -5.60 -10.75 8.23
CA GLU A 177 -4.25 -10.19 8.09
C GLU A 177 -4.23 -8.65 8.18
N GLU A 178 -5.37 -7.99 7.93
CA GLU A 178 -5.52 -6.53 8.07
C GLU A 178 -5.48 -6.12 9.55
N THR A 179 -4.72 -5.07 9.84
CA THR A 179 -4.60 -4.53 11.20
C THR A 179 -5.75 -3.54 11.49
N PRO A 180 -6.21 -3.39 12.74
CA PRO A 180 -7.17 -2.35 13.12
C PRO A 180 -6.77 -0.95 12.64
N GLU A 181 -5.47 -0.68 12.63
CA GLU A 181 -4.86 0.58 12.21
C GLU A 181 -5.17 0.87 10.73
N ASP A 182 -5.08 -0.13 9.85
CA ASP A 182 -5.40 0.01 8.43
C ASP A 182 -6.88 0.41 8.24
N LEU A 183 -7.77 -0.21 9.00
CA LEU A 183 -9.20 0.10 8.98
C LEU A 183 -9.51 1.46 9.63
N PHE A 184 -8.72 1.92 10.60
CA PHE A 184 -8.86 3.26 11.17
C PHE A 184 -8.44 4.36 10.21
N VAL A 185 -7.37 4.16 9.44
CA VAL A 185 -6.97 5.09 8.37
C VAL A 185 -8.10 5.20 7.35
N LEU A 186 -8.63 4.06 6.89
CA LEU A 186 -9.76 4.04 5.96
C LEU A 186 -11.01 4.71 6.56
N LEU A 187 -11.30 4.49 7.85
CA LEU A 187 -12.40 5.16 8.56
C LEU A 187 -12.25 6.67 8.54
N ASP A 188 -11.07 7.21 8.86
CA ASP A 188 -10.86 8.66 8.91
C ASP A 188 -10.97 9.28 7.50
N GLU A 189 -10.47 8.62 6.45
CA GLU A 189 -10.70 9.02 5.05
C GLU A 189 -12.19 9.04 4.69
N ARG A 190 -12.97 8.07 5.17
CA ARG A 190 -14.41 8.00 4.92
C ARG A 190 -15.20 9.02 5.71
N LEU A 191 -14.83 9.31 6.95
CA LEU A 191 -15.47 10.36 7.74
C LEU A 191 -15.28 11.74 7.10
N GLU A 192 -14.13 11.99 6.46
CA GLU A 192 -13.91 13.21 5.67
C GLU A 192 -14.89 13.31 4.49
N ALA A 193 -15.23 12.19 3.83
CA ALA A 193 -16.28 12.17 2.81
C ALA A 193 -17.69 12.38 3.39
N VAL A 194 -17.95 11.90 4.61
CA VAL A 194 -19.21 12.10 5.36
C VAL A 194 -19.43 13.57 5.71
N ARG A 195 -18.36 14.34 5.99
CA ARG A 195 -18.47 15.81 6.21
C ARG A 195 -19.12 16.54 5.04
N ARG A 196 -19.02 15.97 3.83
CA ARG A 196 -19.60 16.54 2.60
C ARG A 196 -21.07 16.12 2.41
N TRP A 197 -21.62 15.26 3.28
CA TRP A 197 -23.01 14.85 3.20
C TRP A 197 -23.96 15.99 3.57
N PRO A 198 -25.13 16.11 2.91
CA PRO A 198 -26.08 17.15 3.25
C PRO A 198 -26.69 16.83 4.63
N ALA A 199 -26.45 17.71 5.59
CA ALA A 199 -27.00 17.67 6.95
C ALA A 199 -26.72 16.36 7.72
N PRO A 200 -25.46 16.04 8.05
CA PRO A 200 -25.09 14.82 8.78
C PRO A 200 -25.74 14.75 10.18
N ALA A 201 -26.15 15.89 10.75
CA ALA A 201 -26.83 15.96 12.04
C ALA A 201 -28.35 15.65 11.98
N ALA A 202 -28.95 15.55 10.79
CA ALA A 202 -30.40 15.35 10.65
C ALA A 202 -30.82 13.87 10.70
N ARG A 203 -29.88 12.94 10.42
CA ARG A 203 -30.16 11.50 10.39
C ARG A 203 -29.92 10.84 11.76
N PRO A 204 -30.62 9.75 12.11
CA PRO A 204 -30.29 8.96 13.29
C PRO A 204 -28.87 8.37 13.21
N LEU A 205 -28.15 8.34 14.34
CA LEU A 205 -26.76 7.83 14.41
C LEU A 205 -26.63 6.41 13.89
N ASP A 206 -27.62 5.57 14.17
CA ASP A 206 -27.63 4.18 13.71
C ASP A 206 -27.59 4.05 12.20
N GLU A 207 -28.30 4.92 11.48
CA GLU A 207 -28.33 4.86 10.01
C GLU A 207 -26.97 5.20 9.42
N ASP A 208 -26.31 6.22 9.97
CA ASP A 208 -24.98 6.64 9.52
C ASP A 208 -23.93 5.58 9.89
N VAL A 209 -24.00 4.97 11.08
CA VAL A 209 -23.12 3.85 11.47
C VAL A 209 -23.30 2.67 10.53
N VAL A 210 -24.54 2.27 10.23
CA VAL A 210 -24.85 1.18 9.29
C VAL A 210 -24.30 1.48 7.90
N GLU A 211 -24.47 2.72 7.43
CA GLU A 211 -24.03 3.13 6.11
C GLU A 211 -22.50 3.15 5.98
N VAL A 212 -21.81 3.80 6.92
CA VAL A 212 -20.34 3.86 6.90
C VAL A 212 -19.74 2.45 7.10
N SER A 213 -20.34 1.61 7.95
CA SER A 213 -19.89 0.23 8.13
C SER A 213 -20.00 -0.59 6.85
N ARG A 214 -21.06 -0.41 6.05
CA ARG A 214 -21.16 -1.06 4.72
C ARG A 214 -20.07 -0.60 3.77
N ILE A 215 -19.73 0.68 3.80
CA ILE A 215 -18.64 1.25 2.98
C ILE A 215 -17.29 0.66 3.39
N LEU A 216 -17.08 0.45 4.69
CA LEU A 216 -15.89 -0.19 5.25
C LEU A 216 -15.89 -1.72 5.09
N GLY A 217 -16.94 -2.32 4.53
CA GLY A 217 -17.03 -3.77 4.37
C GLY A 217 -17.25 -4.55 5.67
N LEU A 218 -17.63 -3.87 6.76
CA LEU A 218 -17.86 -4.49 8.06
C LEU A 218 -19.16 -5.32 8.03
N PRO A 219 -19.17 -6.53 8.59
CA PRO A 219 -20.31 -7.43 8.47
C PRO A 219 -21.53 -6.92 9.25
N PRO A 220 -22.76 -7.15 8.74
CA PRO A 220 -23.97 -6.55 9.28
C PRO A 220 -24.36 -7.04 10.69
N ARG A 221 -23.75 -8.13 11.17
CA ARG A 221 -23.99 -8.66 12.52
C ARG A 221 -23.58 -7.68 13.62
N ALA A 222 -22.46 -6.98 13.42
CA ALA A 222 -21.92 -6.07 14.42
C ALA A 222 -22.76 -4.78 14.56
N LEU A 223 -23.58 -4.49 13.55
CA LEU A 223 -24.47 -3.32 13.52
C LEU A 223 -25.64 -3.41 14.50
N GLY A 224 -26.06 -4.61 14.91
CA GLY A 224 -27.15 -4.77 15.88
C GLY A 224 -26.73 -4.46 17.31
N GLU A 225 -25.43 -4.59 17.61
CA GLU A 225 -24.90 -4.62 18.97
C GLU A 225 -23.88 -3.51 19.25
N TRP A 226 -23.62 -2.62 18.29
CA TRP A 226 -22.54 -1.61 18.38
C TRP A 226 -22.63 -0.71 19.62
N ARG A 227 -23.85 -0.43 20.11
CA ARG A 227 -24.07 0.37 21.32
C ARG A 227 -23.65 -0.33 22.61
N SER A 228 -23.70 -1.65 22.62
CA SER A 228 -23.31 -2.48 23.76
C SER A 228 -21.85 -2.92 23.72
N LEU A 229 -21.14 -2.65 22.61
CA LEU A 229 -19.71 -2.96 22.51
C LEU A 229 -18.91 -2.09 23.50
N PRO A 230 -17.89 -2.66 24.17
CA PRO A 230 -17.00 -1.89 25.01
C PRO A 230 -16.26 -0.84 24.18
N ASP A 231 -15.86 0.26 24.82
CA ASP A 231 -14.91 1.18 24.20
C ASP A 231 -13.59 0.44 23.92
N PRO A 232 -12.95 0.66 22.75
CA PRO A 232 -11.64 0.08 22.51
C PRO A 232 -10.69 0.57 23.60
N GLU A 233 -9.95 -0.35 24.19
CA GLU A 233 -8.91 0.05 25.14
C GLU A 233 -7.95 1.00 24.42
N PRO A 234 -7.59 2.14 25.04
CA PRO A 234 -6.57 3.00 24.45
C PRO A 234 -5.33 2.15 24.22
N PRO A 235 -4.59 2.35 23.10
CA PRO A 235 -3.35 1.64 22.88
C PRO A 235 -2.48 1.78 24.15
N PRO A 236 -1.84 0.70 24.62
CA PRO A 236 -1.03 0.76 25.82
C PRO A 236 -0.07 1.93 25.66
N GLU A 237 -0.02 2.81 26.67
CA GLU A 237 0.93 3.93 26.63
C GLU A 237 2.30 3.34 26.28
N PRO A 238 2.99 3.90 25.26
CA PRO A 238 4.31 3.43 24.92
C PRO A 238 5.11 3.38 26.22
N PRO A 239 5.85 2.28 26.49
CA PRO A 239 6.56 2.15 27.75
C PRO A 239 7.35 3.43 27.96
N ALA A 240 7.20 4.04 29.15
CA ALA A 240 7.91 5.26 29.47
C ALA A 240 9.35 5.10 28.99
N PRO A 241 9.90 6.06 28.21
CA PRO A 241 11.24 5.93 27.69
C PRO A 241 12.14 5.53 28.86
N PRO A 242 13.03 4.53 28.67
CA PRO A 242 13.86 4.06 29.77
C PRO A 242 14.47 5.29 30.43
N ALA A 243 14.34 5.37 31.76
CA ALA A 243 14.92 6.48 32.51
C ALA A 243 16.34 6.67 31.97
N PRO A 244 16.74 7.90 31.61
CA PRO A 244 18.04 8.14 30.99
C PRO A 244 19.07 7.41 31.84
N SER A 245 19.86 6.55 31.21
CA SER A 245 20.92 5.83 31.92
C SER A 245 21.67 6.85 32.77
N PRO A 246 21.91 6.57 34.05
CA PRO A 246 22.75 7.44 34.85
C PRO A 246 24.02 7.70 34.03
N PRO A 247 24.46 8.97 33.92
CA PRO A 247 25.62 9.31 33.10
C PRO A 247 26.76 8.38 33.48
N ASP A 248 27.42 7.80 32.48
CA ASP A 248 28.59 6.96 32.72
C ASP A 248 29.54 7.72 33.65
N PRO A 249 30.05 7.07 34.72
CA PRO A 249 30.98 7.73 35.63
C PRO A 249 32.12 8.30 34.80
N ASP A 250 32.31 9.62 34.91
CA ASP A 250 33.35 10.34 34.18
C ASP A 250 34.69 9.63 34.41
N PRO A 251 35.34 9.08 33.37
CA PRO A 251 36.61 8.36 33.53
C PRO A 251 37.73 9.25 34.08
N ALA A 252 37.51 10.57 34.17
CA ALA A 252 38.46 11.54 34.71
C ALA A 252 38.37 11.77 36.24
N ASP A 253 37.47 11.13 36.99
CA ASP A 253 37.40 11.30 38.46
C ASP A 253 37.88 10.07 39.26
N PRO A 254 39.20 9.80 39.32
CA PRO A 254 39.76 8.68 40.07
C PRO A 254 39.67 8.83 41.60
N TRP A 255 39.07 9.92 42.11
CA TRP A 255 39.09 10.26 43.53
C TRP A 255 37.79 9.96 44.29
N ARG A 256 36.72 9.46 43.63
CA ARG A 256 35.45 9.12 44.29
C ARG A 256 35.39 7.79 45.03
N SER A 257 36.50 7.08 45.16
CA SER A 257 36.57 5.82 45.92
C SER A 257 37.29 6.00 47.26
N SER A 258 36.66 6.68 48.23
CA SER A 258 36.94 6.51 49.68
C SER A 258 36.04 7.44 50.52
N ALA A 259 34.88 6.97 50.96
CA ALA A 259 34.18 7.44 52.15
C ALA A 259 33.22 6.34 52.64
#